data_AF-A0A522GXD1-F1
#
_entry.id   AF-A0A522GXD1-F1
#
_cell.length_a   1.000
_cell.length_b   1.000
_cell.length_c   1.000
_cell.angle_alpha   90.00
_cell.angle_beta   90.00
_cell.angle_gamma   90.00
#
_symmetry.space_group_name_H-M   'P 1'
#
loop_
_entity.id
_entity.type
_entity.pdbx_description
1 polymer ?
#
loop_
_entity_poly.entity_id
_entity_poly.type
_entity_poly.pdbx_seq_one_letter_code
_entity_poly.pdbx_strand_id
1 'polypeptide(L)'
;MTLSTGTTPKGQASPIGLSQLLATNYGADISFSVEGKPYSANARALLQSANAAGACKPWGRQCDVWLSGSLVSEWVVNGLASATDGTTNPNLRVYFAVRAYAGAAPGTVGEVRTDVIVENTSAFAPQAQPQYTATLTSGSASYTTPALTQYAYTRWHKLLWWNNVQPQVYLQQDTQYIQASKAVSRYMRLTPDEKFLAGLRQSCAPLDYCDQTKAMSDTGAHAAIGPLPRWSSVYIVDPDVRAYHWMLANTDALGTFPVHYRDHATGWPLSIQRHPYVTLDDWSWANKASLSSSATGQKYKADLLPNCVNNPVVTRCKSGSYGTGNPYGWSNAHQPAAGYVAYMVTGSYYYMEEMAYYASMSELSANETYRGFSQGLIDPARSQVRGKAWVLREMVDAAWLLPDGYPLKAEFTADVNHSIANFNATYTDNPDANPLGMMKSGSLYSMNGGTRNAGTPWQHNFLIWSVGHAAELGFAGAAEFRNWLAKFEIGLMT
;
A
#
# COMPACT_ATOMS: atom_id res chain seq x y z
N MET A 1 -9.58 23.61 13.37
CA MET A 1 -10.78 23.54 12.50
C MET A 1 -11.66 22.43 13.04
N THR A 2 -12.85 22.76 13.53
CA THR A 2 -13.82 21.75 13.99
C THR A 2 -14.60 21.27 12.77
N LEU A 3 -14.54 19.98 12.44
CA LEU A 3 -15.47 19.36 11.50
C LEU A 3 -16.88 19.48 12.09
N SER A 4 -17.64 20.45 11.61
CA SER A 4 -19.03 20.68 11.99
C SER A 4 -19.91 19.57 11.41
N THR A 5 -20.66 18.88 12.26
CA THR A 5 -21.77 17.99 11.91
C THR A 5 -23.08 18.76 11.70
N GLY A 6 -23.00 20.08 11.47
CA GLY A 6 -24.15 20.90 11.16
C GLY A 6 -24.85 20.42 9.90
N THR A 7 -26.19 20.40 9.95
CA THR A 7 -27.07 20.14 8.81
C THR A 7 -26.60 20.89 7.57
N THR A 8 -26.49 20.15 6.46
CA THR A 8 -26.11 20.59 5.12
C THR A 8 -26.70 21.97 4.80
N PRO A 9 -25.90 22.98 4.43
CA PRO A 9 -26.43 24.27 4.00
C PRO A 9 -27.41 24.05 2.84
N LYS A 10 -28.64 24.55 2.99
CA LYS A 10 -29.63 24.62 1.90
C LYS A 10 -29.00 25.37 0.72
N GLY A 11 -28.79 24.66 -0.39
CA GLY A 11 -28.20 25.20 -1.62
C GLY A 11 -26.86 24.59 -2.03
N GLN A 12 -26.58 23.30 -1.73
CA GLN A 12 -25.37 22.64 -2.23
C GLN A 12 -25.32 22.72 -3.76
N ALA A 13 -24.33 23.47 -4.28
CA ALA A 13 -23.97 23.42 -5.69
C ALA A 13 -23.68 21.97 -6.07
N SER A 14 -24.19 21.53 -7.23
CA SER A 14 -23.97 20.17 -7.73
C SER A 14 -22.47 19.85 -7.81
N PRO A 15 -22.07 18.57 -7.65
CA PRO A 15 -20.71 18.16 -7.90
C PRO A 15 -20.20 18.60 -9.28
N ILE A 16 -18.89 18.84 -9.38
CA ILE A 16 -18.26 19.07 -10.68
C ILE A 16 -18.42 17.80 -11.50
N GLY A 17 -19.17 17.88 -12.59
CA GLY A 17 -19.46 16.76 -13.46
C GLY A 17 -18.32 16.43 -14.41
N LEU A 18 -18.20 15.16 -14.80
CA LEU A 18 -17.25 14.74 -15.83
C LEU A 18 -17.50 15.46 -17.16
N SER A 19 -18.76 15.74 -17.50
CA SER A 19 -19.13 16.52 -18.68
C SER A 19 -18.56 17.95 -18.66
N GLN A 20 -18.48 18.59 -17.48
CA GLN A 20 -17.90 19.92 -17.34
C GLN A 20 -16.38 19.88 -17.56
N LEU A 21 -15.69 18.87 -17.04
CA LEU A 21 -14.27 18.65 -17.32
C LEU A 21 -14.04 18.40 -18.82
N LEU A 22 -14.83 17.52 -19.44
CA LEU A 22 -14.72 17.19 -20.87
C LEU A 22 -15.11 18.36 -21.79
N ALA A 23 -15.88 19.34 -21.32
CA ALA A 23 -16.15 20.57 -22.05
C ALA A 23 -14.95 21.53 -22.10
N THR A 24 -13.96 21.36 -21.22
CA THR A 24 -12.68 22.09 -21.30
C THR A 24 -11.72 21.43 -22.31
N ASN A 25 -10.56 22.05 -22.54
CA ASN A 25 -9.46 21.47 -23.31
C ASN A 25 -8.50 20.60 -22.45
N TYR A 26 -8.92 20.18 -21.26
CA TYR A 26 -8.09 19.34 -20.39
C TYR A 26 -7.66 18.04 -21.10
N GLY A 27 -6.38 17.70 -20.94
CA GLY A 27 -5.79 16.45 -21.36
C GLY A 27 -4.50 16.16 -20.58
N ALA A 28 -4.21 14.88 -20.43
CA ALA A 28 -2.93 14.38 -19.94
C ALA A 28 -2.55 13.14 -20.74
N ASP A 29 -1.27 13.03 -21.05
CA ASP A 29 -0.72 12.00 -21.90
C ASP A 29 0.50 11.38 -21.25
N ILE A 30 0.73 10.11 -21.56
CA ILE A 30 2.01 9.45 -21.34
C ILE A 30 2.41 8.73 -22.62
N SER A 31 3.70 8.79 -22.92
CA SER A 31 4.33 8.04 -24.00
C SER A 31 5.59 7.35 -23.49
N PHE A 32 5.87 6.16 -24.01
CA PHE A 32 7.12 5.44 -23.74
C PHE A 32 7.50 4.60 -24.95
N SER A 33 8.80 4.33 -25.10
CA SER A 33 9.32 3.39 -26.09
C SER A 33 9.87 2.17 -25.38
N VAL A 34 9.27 1.01 -25.63
CA VAL A 34 9.69 -0.28 -25.07
C VAL A 34 10.25 -1.11 -26.23
N GLU A 35 11.52 -1.49 -26.15
CA GLU A 35 12.20 -2.24 -27.22
C GLU A 35 12.09 -1.58 -28.61
N GLY A 36 12.12 -0.24 -28.65
CA GLY A 36 12.01 0.55 -29.88
C GLY A 36 10.57 0.72 -30.39
N LYS A 37 9.58 0.08 -29.77
CA LYS A 37 8.17 0.23 -30.12
C LYS A 37 7.51 1.33 -29.28
N PRO A 38 6.90 2.36 -29.90
CA PRO A 38 6.23 3.43 -29.17
C PRO A 38 4.85 2.98 -28.66
N TYR A 39 4.56 3.31 -27.41
CA TYR A 39 3.27 3.13 -26.75
C TYR A 39 2.82 4.44 -26.11
N SER A 40 1.51 4.60 -25.93
CA SER A 40 0.95 5.77 -25.26
C SER A 40 -0.37 5.45 -24.55
N ALA A 41 -0.78 6.35 -23.66
CA ALA A 41 -2.13 6.39 -23.09
C ALA A 41 -2.55 7.86 -22.89
N ASN A 42 -3.83 8.16 -23.08
CA ASN A 42 -4.39 9.52 -23.00
C ASN A 42 -5.58 9.55 -22.04
N ALA A 43 -5.50 10.37 -20.99
CA ALA A 43 -6.52 10.48 -19.95
C ALA A 43 -7.89 10.91 -20.51
N ARG A 44 -7.90 11.91 -21.41
CA ARG A 44 -9.13 12.48 -21.97
C ARG A 44 -9.90 11.44 -22.80
N ALA A 45 -9.21 10.69 -23.66
CA ALA A 45 -9.80 9.65 -24.48
C ALA A 45 -10.40 8.52 -23.62
N LEU A 46 -9.68 8.12 -22.56
CA LEU A 46 -10.17 7.13 -21.61
C LEU A 46 -11.42 7.63 -20.86
N LEU A 47 -11.42 8.89 -20.40
CA LEU A 47 -12.58 9.52 -19.76
C LEU A 47 -13.78 9.64 -20.71
N GLN A 48 -13.56 10.01 -21.98
CA GLN A 48 -14.61 10.08 -22.99
C GLN A 48 -15.23 8.71 -23.25
N SER A 49 -14.40 7.67 -23.38
CA SER A 49 -14.85 6.28 -23.54
C SER A 49 -15.66 5.81 -22.33
N ALA A 50 -15.16 6.07 -21.12
CA ALA A 50 -15.85 5.72 -19.88
C ALA A 50 -17.18 6.48 -19.72
N ASN A 51 -17.22 7.76 -20.09
CA ASN A 51 -18.43 8.58 -20.07
C ASN A 51 -19.48 8.07 -21.06
N ALA A 52 -19.08 7.78 -22.31
CA ALA A 52 -19.98 7.24 -23.33
C ALA A 52 -20.56 5.87 -22.94
N ALA A 53 -19.78 5.06 -22.23
CA ALA A 53 -20.20 3.76 -21.72
C ALA A 53 -20.98 3.81 -20.38
N GLY A 54 -21.09 4.98 -19.75
CA GLY A 54 -21.66 5.10 -18.39
C GLY A 54 -20.87 4.31 -17.34
N ALA A 55 -19.56 4.14 -17.53
CA ALA A 55 -18.73 3.22 -16.76
C ALA A 55 -18.15 3.83 -15.46
N CYS A 56 -18.20 5.16 -15.30
CA CYS A 56 -17.70 5.85 -14.11
C CYS A 56 -18.66 5.68 -12.94
N LYS A 57 -18.21 4.96 -11.90
CA LYS A 57 -18.95 4.73 -10.66
C LYS A 57 -17.98 4.57 -9.48
N PRO A 58 -18.41 4.78 -8.23
CA PRO A 58 -17.58 4.46 -7.08
C PRO A 58 -17.06 3.02 -7.17
N TRP A 59 -15.76 2.84 -7.04
CA TRP A 59 -15.05 1.56 -7.15
C TRP A 59 -15.20 0.89 -8.52
N GLY A 60 -15.33 1.69 -9.58
CA GLY A 60 -15.43 1.20 -10.95
C GLY A 60 -14.07 0.75 -11.53
N ARG A 61 -13.97 -0.50 -11.97
CA ARG A 61 -12.73 -1.06 -12.56
C ARG A 61 -12.19 -0.28 -13.77
N GLN A 62 -13.08 0.26 -14.62
CA GLN A 62 -12.69 1.05 -15.79
C GLN A 62 -12.50 2.53 -15.45
N CYS A 63 -13.40 3.07 -14.63
CA CYS A 63 -13.41 4.45 -14.16
C CYS A 63 -14.00 4.48 -12.75
N ASP A 64 -13.17 4.81 -11.76
CA ASP A 64 -13.58 5.01 -10.38
C ASP A 64 -13.95 6.48 -10.17
N VAL A 65 -15.10 6.73 -9.52
CA VAL A 65 -15.45 8.05 -8.99
C VAL A 65 -14.91 8.12 -7.56
N TRP A 66 -13.67 8.56 -7.43
CA TRP A 66 -12.95 8.62 -6.16
C TRP A 66 -13.45 9.75 -5.25
N LEU A 67 -13.70 10.94 -5.82
CA LEU A 67 -14.29 12.07 -5.11
C LEU A 67 -15.48 12.63 -5.90
N SER A 68 -16.53 13.00 -5.18
CA SER A 68 -17.68 13.71 -5.75
C SER A 68 -18.17 14.77 -4.79
N GLY A 69 -17.99 16.04 -5.15
CA GLY A 69 -18.36 17.18 -4.32
C GLY A 69 -18.37 18.49 -5.08
N SER A 70 -18.96 19.51 -4.47
CA SER A 70 -19.15 20.84 -5.06
C SER A 70 -17.84 21.62 -5.24
N LEU A 71 -16.80 21.29 -4.47
CA LEU A 71 -15.47 21.93 -4.55
C LEU A 71 -14.50 21.13 -5.43
N VAL A 72 -14.67 19.81 -5.48
CA VAL A 72 -13.73 18.90 -6.11
C VAL A 72 -14.43 17.62 -6.53
N SER A 73 -14.05 17.10 -7.69
CA SER A 73 -14.37 15.73 -8.09
C SER A 73 -13.12 15.06 -8.66
N GLU A 74 -13.03 13.74 -8.50
CA GLU A 74 -11.90 12.96 -8.98
C GLU A 74 -12.35 11.68 -9.64
N TRP A 75 -11.81 11.44 -10.83
CA TRP A 75 -12.03 10.21 -11.60
C TRP A 75 -10.71 9.50 -11.80
N VAL A 76 -10.65 8.22 -11.43
CA VAL A 76 -9.50 7.37 -11.71
C VAL A 76 -9.82 6.48 -12.89
N VAL A 77 -9.28 6.80 -14.06
CA VAL A 77 -9.49 6.03 -15.29
C VAL A 77 -8.22 5.32 -15.69
N ASN A 78 -8.32 4.15 -16.34
CA ASN A 78 -7.14 3.39 -16.74
C ASN A 78 -7.28 2.69 -18.09
N GLY A 79 -6.13 2.31 -18.65
CA GLY A 79 -6.03 1.53 -19.88
C GLY A 79 -4.68 0.86 -20.01
N LEU A 80 -4.61 -0.19 -20.84
CA LEU A 80 -3.32 -0.72 -21.28
C LEU A 80 -2.66 0.31 -22.20
N ALA A 81 -1.34 0.40 -22.12
CA ALA A 81 -0.57 1.18 -23.08
C ALA A 81 -0.73 0.60 -24.49
N SER A 82 -1.08 1.44 -25.46
CA SER A 82 -1.30 1.02 -26.84
C SER A 82 -0.31 1.66 -27.80
N ALA A 83 0.20 0.87 -28.74
CA ALA A 83 0.95 1.35 -29.88
C ALA A 83 0.02 1.85 -31.00
N THR A 84 0.59 2.53 -31.99
CA THR A 84 -0.17 3.09 -33.13
C THR A 84 -0.85 2.02 -34.00
N ASP A 85 -0.34 0.80 -33.98
CA ASP A 85 -0.92 -0.37 -34.65
C ASP A 85 -2.06 -1.04 -33.85
N GLY A 86 -2.43 -0.48 -32.70
CA GLY A 86 -3.49 -1.00 -31.82
C GLY A 86 -3.03 -2.13 -30.89
N THR A 87 -1.79 -2.59 -30.98
CA THR A 87 -1.26 -3.59 -30.05
C THR A 87 -1.08 -3.00 -28.65
N THR A 88 -1.45 -3.76 -27.63
CA THR A 88 -1.31 -3.35 -26.23
C THR A 88 -0.12 -4.01 -25.57
N ASN A 89 0.61 -3.28 -24.72
CA ASN A 89 1.58 -3.89 -23.82
C ASN A 89 0.84 -4.52 -22.62
N PRO A 90 0.88 -5.85 -22.42
CA PRO A 90 0.13 -6.51 -21.34
C PRO A 90 0.70 -6.21 -19.95
N ASN A 91 1.94 -5.74 -19.86
CA ASN A 91 2.67 -5.54 -18.61
C ASN A 91 2.71 -4.08 -18.16
N LEU A 92 2.18 -3.14 -18.95
CA LEU A 92 2.11 -1.73 -18.59
C LEU A 92 0.67 -1.23 -18.69
N ARG A 93 0.04 -1.07 -17.53
CA ARG A 93 -1.24 -0.38 -17.39
C ARG A 93 -0.99 1.02 -16.84
N VAL A 94 -1.68 2.00 -17.41
CA VAL A 94 -1.61 3.39 -16.96
C VAL A 94 -2.93 3.77 -16.32
N TYR A 95 -2.87 4.35 -15.13
CA TYR A 95 -3.99 4.99 -14.46
C TYR A 95 -3.78 6.51 -14.45
N PHE A 96 -4.88 7.25 -14.58
CA PHE A 96 -4.92 8.69 -14.44
C PHE A 96 -5.92 9.03 -13.34
N ALA A 97 -5.43 9.48 -12.19
CA ALA A 97 -6.27 10.03 -11.14
C ALA A 97 -6.46 11.54 -11.40
N VAL A 98 -7.58 11.87 -12.05
CA VAL A 98 -7.88 13.22 -12.54
C VAL A 98 -8.74 13.96 -11.54
N ARG A 99 -8.13 14.85 -10.75
CA ARG A 99 -8.83 15.67 -9.75
C ARG A 99 -9.07 17.08 -10.30
N ALA A 100 -10.34 17.43 -10.50
CA ALA A 100 -10.78 18.73 -10.97
C ALA A 100 -11.37 19.55 -9.81
N TYR A 101 -10.93 20.81 -9.68
CA TYR A 101 -11.42 21.75 -8.68
C TYR A 101 -12.39 22.76 -9.29
N ALA A 102 -13.36 23.21 -8.50
CA ALA A 102 -14.37 24.15 -8.97
C ALA A 102 -13.73 25.50 -9.28
N GLY A 103 -14.15 26.12 -10.37
CA GLY A 103 -13.76 27.48 -10.71
C GLY A 103 -14.52 28.51 -9.87
N ALA A 104 -14.13 29.78 -10.03
CA ALA A 104 -14.78 30.90 -9.33
C ALA A 104 -16.25 31.11 -9.75
N ALA A 105 -16.62 30.66 -10.95
CA ALA A 105 -17.99 30.69 -11.43
C ALA A 105 -18.67 29.33 -11.22
N PRO A 106 -19.93 29.28 -10.77
CA PRO A 106 -20.66 28.03 -10.60
C PRO A 106 -20.65 27.18 -11.88
N GLY A 107 -20.29 25.91 -11.73
CA GLY A 107 -20.27 24.95 -12.83
C GLY A 107 -19.09 25.05 -13.79
N THR A 108 -18.06 25.86 -13.49
CA THR A 108 -16.81 25.86 -14.24
C THR A 108 -15.73 25.03 -13.53
N VAL A 109 -14.77 24.55 -14.32
CA VAL A 109 -13.55 23.89 -13.80
C VAL A 109 -12.46 24.95 -13.70
N GLY A 110 -11.87 25.07 -12.50
CA GLY A 110 -10.76 25.97 -12.22
C GLY A 110 -9.43 25.30 -12.52
N GLU A 111 -8.91 24.56 -11.54
CA GLU A 111 -7.64 23.86 -11.65
C GLU A 111 -7.87 22.35 -11.82
N VAL A 112 -6.94 21.69 -12.51
CA VAL A 112 -6.95 20.23 -12.66
C VAL A 112 -5.56 19.71 -12.37
N ARG A 113 -5.47 18.68 -11.52
CA ARG A 113 -4.25 17.91 -11.32
C ARG A 113 -4.48 16.47 -11.75
N THR A 114 -3.45 15.86 -12.33
CA THR A 114 -3.50 14.48 -12.81
C THR A 114 -2.34 13.71 -12.19
N ASP A 115 -2.66 12.70 -11.38
CA ASP A 115 -1.67 11.73 -10.97
C ASP A 115 -1.59 10.63 -12.04
N VAL A 116 -0.46 10.55 -12.73
CA VAL A 116 -0.21 9.53 -13.76
C VAL A 116 0.54 8.39 -13.11
N ILE A 117 -0.09 7.22 -13.05
CA ILE A 117 0.42 6.03 -12.37
C ILE A 117 0.69 4.95 -13.41
N VAL A 118 1.91 4.38 -13.42
CA VAL A 118 2.30 3.32 -14.34
C VAL A 118 2.55 2.04 -13.58
N GLU A 119 1.85 0.98 -13.98
CA GLU A 119 1.80 -0.28 -13.26
C GLU A 119 2.28 -1.47 -14.10
N ASN A 120 3.15 -2.27 -13.50
CA ASN A 120 3.46 -3.63 -13.90
C ASN A 120 3.02 -4.58 -12.78
N THR A 121 1.71 -4.70 -12.57
CA THR A 121 1.12 -5.25 -11.33
C THR A 121 0.22 -6.47 -11.55
N SER A 122 0.04 -6.93 -12.78
CA SER A 122 -0.91 -8.02 -13.09
C SER A 122 -0.47 -9.34 -12.44
N ALA A 123 -1.21 -9.80 -11.43
CA ALA A 123 -0.80 -10.92 -10.57
C ALA A 123 -0.57 -12.24 -11.33
N PHE A 124 -1.40 -12.53 -12.32
CA PHE A 124 -1.39 -13.81 -13.06
C PHE A 124 -0.82 -13.70 -14.48
N ALA A 125 -0.32 -12.54 -14.89
CA ALA A 125 0.34 -12.40 -16.18
C ALA A 125 1.80 -12.89 -16.10
N PRO A 126 2.36 -13.46 -17.19
CA PRO A 126 3.79 -13.77 -17.24
C PRO A 126 4.63 -12.55 -16.87
N GLN A 127 5.58 -12.73 -15.96
CA GLN A 127 6.41 -11.62 -15.50
C GLN A 127 7.29 -11.08 -16.63
N ALA A 128 7.36 -9.76 -16.76
CA ALA A 128 8.25 -9.05 -17.68
C ALA A 128 8.90 -7.84 -17.02
N GLN A 129 9.99 -7.33 -17.62
CA GLN A 129 10.77 -6.20 -17.12
C GLN A 129 10.94 -5.14 -18.21
N PRO A 130 9.86 -4.46 -18.64
CA PRO A 130 9.95 -3.44 -19.68
C PRO A 130 10.97 -2.36 -19.31
N GLN A 131 11.83 -2.04 -20.26
CA GLN A 131 12.83 -0.99 -20.15
C GLN A 131 12.43 0.18 -21.05
N TYR A 132 12.35 1.39 -20.49
CA TYR A 132 11.84 2.55 -21.21
C TYR A 132 12.22 3.87 -20.52
N THR A 133 12.11 4.95 -21.28
CA THR A 133 11.94 6.31 -20.75
C THR A 133 10.52 6.74 -21.04
N ALA A 134 9.84 7.33 -20.05
CA ALA A 134 8.48 7.84 -20.22
C ALA A 134 8.49 9.37 -20.25
N THR A 135 7.67 9.94 -21.14
CA THR A 135 7.36 11.37 -21.17
C THR A 135 5.88 11.55 -20.89
N LEU A 136 5.58 12.35 -19.87
CA LEU A 136 4.24 12.68 -19.40
C LEU A 136 3.96 14.14 -19.70
N THR A 137 2.73 14.46 -20.09
CA THR A 137 2.29 15.85 -20.24
C THR A 137 0.92 16.08 -19.63
N SER A 138 0.65 17.33 -19.23
CA SER A 138 -0.70 17.81 -18.92
C SER A 138 -0.83 19.26 -19.34
N GLY A 139 -1.39 19.50 -20.52
CA GLY A 139 -1.31 20.81 -21.16
C GLY A 139 0.14 21.23 -21.40
N SER A 140 0.56 22.39 -20.89
CA SER A 140 1.97 22.83 -20.98
C SER A 140 2.91 22.21 -19.93
N ALA A 141 2.40 21.46 -18.94
CA ALA A 141 3.24 20.73 -18.00
C ALA A 141 3.85 19.50 -18.67
N SER A 142 5.13 19.20 -18.36
CA SER A 142 5.84 18.04 -18.90
C SER A 142 6.82 17.47 -17.88
N TYR A 143 6.99 16.15 -17.89
CA TYR A 143 8.00 15.45 -17.11
C TYR A 143 8.52 14.25 -17.92
N THR A 144 9.83 14.08 -17.94
CA THR A 144 10.49 12.90 -18.53
C THR A 144 11.25 12.15 -17.44
N THR A 145 11.01 10.84 -17.37
CA THR A 145 11.70 9.97 -16.41
C THR A 145 13.18 9.79 -16.79
N PRO A 146 14.05 9.39 -15.85
CA PRO A 146 15.26 8.65 -16.21
C PRO A 146 14.92 7.38 -17.02
N ALA A 147 15.92 6.72 -17.58
CA ALA A 147 15.73 5.37 -18.12
C ALA A 147 15.36 4.41 -16.99
N LEU A 148 14.24 3.71 -17.14
CA LEU A 148 13.68 2.81 -16.14
C LEU A 148 13.80 1.36 -16.59
N THR A 149 13.94 0.46 -15.61
CA THR A 149 13.63 -0.96 -15.76
C THR A 149 12.53 -1.27 -14.76
N GLN A 150 11.30 -1.47 -15.23
CA GLN A 150 10.16 -1.70 -14.35
C GLN A 150 9.95 -3.19 -14.13
N TYR A 151 10.35 -3.67 -12.96
CA TYR A 151 10.19 -5.08 -12.58
C TYR A 151 8.72 -5.45 -12.37
N ALA A 152 8.42 -6.75 -12.43
CA ALA A 152 7.08 -7.25 -12.12
C ALA A 152 6.69 -6.88 -10.67
N TYR A 153 5.40 -6.61 -10.49
CA TYR A 153 4.74 -6.21 -9.26
C TYR A 153 5.28 -4.91 -8.67
N THR A 154 5.66 -3.97 -9.54
CA THR A 154 6.11 -2.61 -9.19
C THR A 154 5.25 -1.56 -9.88
N ARG A 155 5.23 -0.36 -9.30
CA ARG A 155 4.54 0.80 -9.84
C ARG A 155 5.26 2.09 -9.47
N TRP A 156 4.93 3.15 -10.17
CA TRP A 156 5.38 4.50 -9.84
C TRP A 156 4.34 5.50 -10.31
N HIS A 157 4.43 6.73 -9.80
CA HIS A 157 3.51 7.79 -10.18
C HIS A 157 4.20 9.14 -10.33
N LYS A 158 3.51 10.07 -10.99
CA LYS A 158 3.92 11.47 -11.09
C LYS A 158 2.69 12.36 -11.21
N LEU A 159 2.57 13.30 -10.27
CA LEU A 159 1.55 14.35 -10.30
C LEU A 159 1.98 15.48 -11.24
N LEU A 160 1.08 15.84 -12.18
CA LEU A 160 1.18 17.05 -13.00
C LEU A 160 -0.04 17.95 -12.79
N TRP A 161 0.18 19.26 -12.69
CA TRP A 161 -0.89 20.25 -12.72
C TRP A 161 -1.07 20.75 -14.15
N TRP A 162 -2.31 20.76 -14.62
CA TRP A 162 -2.64 21.14 -15.99
C TRP A 162 -2.14 22.56 -16.28
N ASN A 163 -1.25 22.72 -17.27
CA ASN A 163 -0.60 23.99 -17.62
C ASN A 163 0.31 24.60 -16.54
N ASN A 164 0.89 23.79 -15.64
CA ASN A 164 1.76 24.25 -14.55
C ASN A 164 1.07 25.21 -13.55
N VAL A 165 -0.26 25.17 -13.45
CA VAL A 165 -1.04 26.02 -12.52
C VAL A 165 -1.15 25.40 -11.12
N GLN A 166 -0.02 24.92 -10.58
CA GLN A 166 0.00 24.35 -9.23
C GLN A 166 -0.14 25.44 -8.16
N PRO A 167 -1.03 25.28 -7.17
CA PRO A 167 -1.10 26.15 -6.01
C PRO A 167 0.24 26.21 -5.25
N GLN A 168 0.70 27.42 -4.94
CA GLN A 168 1.92 27.67 -4.17
C GLN A 168 1.62 27.80 -2.66
N VAL A 169 0.70 26.96 -2.17
CA VAL A 169 0.29 26.94 -0.77
C VAL A 169 0.38 25.53 -0.22
N TYR A 170 0.83 25.43 1.03
CA TYR A 170 0.87 24.18 1.77
C TYR A 170 -0.24 24.19 2.82
N LEU A 171 -1.19 23.26 2.68
CA LEU A 171 -2.23 23.04 3.67
C LEU A 171 -1.68 22.13 4.78
N GLN A 172 -1.17 22.75 5.84
CA GLN A 172 -0.65 22.04 6.99
C GLN A 172 -1.77 21.34 7.76
N GLN A 173 -1.60 20.04 8.03
CA GLN A 173 -2.53 19.27 8.85
C GLN A 173 -2.34 19.52 10.34
N ASP A 174 -3.41 19.36 11.11
CA ASP A 174 -3.36 19.36 12.58
C ASP A 174 -2.87 17.99 13.08
N THR A 175 -1.56 17.81 13.18
CA THR A 175 -0.97 16.54 13.63
C THR A 175 -1.16 16.28 15.13
N GLN A 176 -1.55 17.28 15.91
CA GLN A 176 -1.98 17.08 17.29
C GLN A 176 -3.36 16.42 17.34
N TYR A 177 -4.28 16.85 16.48
CA TYR A 177 -5.57 16.18 16.32
C TYR A 177 -5.42 14.72 15.87
N ILE A 178 -4.53 14.45 14.90
CA ILE A 178 -4.23 13.08 14.43
C ILE A 178 -3.71 12.18 15.57
N GLN A 179 -2.86 12.71 16.46
CA GLN A 179 -2.39 11.97 17.64
C GLN A 179 -3.48 11.85 18.73
N ALA A 180 -4.31 12.89 18.90
CA ALA A 180 -5.36 12.91 19.91
C ALA A 180 -6.51 11.94 19.57
N SER A 181 -6.79 11.72 18.28
CA SER A 181 -7.75 10.72 17.80
C SER A 181 -7.27 9.29 17.95
N LYS A 182 -5.98 9.09 18.30
CA LYS A 182 -5.29 7.79 18.34
C LYS A 182 -5.13 7.13 16.96
N ALA A 183 -5.36 7.87 15.88
CA ALA A 183 -5.08 7.39 14.53
C ALA A 183 -3.60 7.04 14.38
N VAL A 184 -2.72 7.74 15.10
CA VAL A 184 -1.32 7.38 15.31
C VAL A 184 -1.00 7.50 16.80
N SER A 185 0.06 6.82 17.26
CA SER A 185 0.53 6.96 18.64
C SER A 185 0.90 8.40 19.00
N ARG A 186 0.82 8.72 20.29
CA ARG A 186 1.37 9.98 20.81
C ARG A 186 2.89 9.93 20.80
N TYR A 187 3.51 10.79 20.03
CA TYR A 187 4.95 10.98 20.03
C TYR A 187 5.36 12.05 21.04
N MET A 188 6.58 11.93 21.55
CA MET A 188 7.20 12.99 22.33
C MET A 188 7.24 14.27 21.50
N ARG A 189 6.86 15.40 22.09
CA ARG A 189 6.95 16.70 21.42
C ARG A 189 8.42 17.09 21.27
N LEU A 190 8.94 16.98 20.06
CA LEU A 190 10.28 17.41 19.68
C LEU A 190 10.17 18.53 18.64
N THR A 191 11.21 19.33 18.52
CA THR A 191 11.33 20.34 17.46
C THR A 191 12.61 20.04 16.69
N PRO A 192 12.51 19.56 15.44
CA PRO A 192 13.67 19.36 14.58
C PRO A 192 14.42 20.69 14.39
N ASP A 193 15.74 20.66 14.42
CA ASP A 193 16.53 21.85 14.13
C ASP A 193 16.54 22.15 12.62
N GLU A 194 16.85 23.41 12.27
CA GLU A 194 16.83 23.86 10.88
C GLU A 194 17.85 23.12 10.00
N LYS A 195 19.00 22.72 10.56
CA LYS A 195 20.02 21.98 9.82
C LYS A 195 19.52 20.59 9.43
N PHE A 196 18.77 19.94 10.32
CA PHE A 196 18.11 18.67 10.04
C PHE A 196 17.07 18.84 8.93
N LEU A 197 16.15 19.80 9.06
CA LEU A 197 15.07 20.03 8.09
C LEU A 197 15.61 20.40 6.69
N ALA A 198 16.63 21.25 6.62
CA ALA A 198 17.29 21.62 5.37
C ALA A 198 18.01 20.45 4.68
N GLY A 199 18.39 19.41 5.43
CA GLY A 199 19.01 18.20 4.92
C GLY A 199 18.04 17.12 4.44
N LEU A 200 16.73 17.31 4.63
CA LEU A 200 15.73 16.31 4.25
C LEU A 200 15.56 16.22 2.74
N ARG A 201 15.49 15.00 2.23
CA ARG A 201 15.12 14.73 0.84
C ARG A 201 13.72 15.29 0.54
N GLN A 202 13.56 15.89 -0.64
CA GLN A 202 12.31 16.53 -1.07
C GLN A 202 11.52 15.73 -2.12
N SER A 203 12.15 14.79 -2.83
CA SER A 203 11.47 14.01 -3.88
C SER A 203 12.20 12.70 -4.18
N CYS A 204 11.50 11.74 -4.79
CA CYS A 204 12.05 10.52 -5.36
C CYS A 204 11.94 10.53 -6.89
N ALA A 205 12.91 9.94 -7.58
CA ALA A 205 12.72 9.59 -8.98
C ALA A 205 11.85 8.33 -9.09
N PRO A 206 11.06 8.16 -10.15
CA PRO A 206 10.30 6.93 -10.36
C PRO A 206 11.16 5.67 -10.23
N LEU A 207 10.68 4.71 -9.44
CA LEU A 207 11.33 3.43 -9.13
C LEU A 207 12.68 3.53 -8.38
N ASP A 208 13.08 4.73 -7.92
CA ASP A 208 14.15 4.85 -6.92
C ASP A 208 13.64 4.42 -5.54
N TYR A 209 14.53 3.89 -4.70
CA TYR A 209 14.18 3.43 -3.36
C TYR A 209 14.37 4.53 -2.29
N CYS A 210 14.86 5.72 -2.68
CA CYS A 210 15.08 6.86 -1.80
C CYS A 210 15.83 6.52 -0.50
N ASP A 211 15.22 6.74 0.66
CA ASP A 211 15.84 6.47 1.97
C ASP A 211 15.32 5.16 2.58
N GLN A 212 14.60 4.35 1.79
CA GLN A 212 14.30 2.97 2.13
C GLN A 212 15.58 2.13 2.13
N THR A 213 15.53 0.92 2.70
CA THR A 213 16.59 -0.06 2.51
C THR A 213 16.33 -0.86 1.24
N LYS A 214 17.39 -1.15 0.46
CA LYS A 214 17.26 -1.94 -0.77
C LYS A 214 16.65 -3.32 -0.51
N ALA A 215 17.12 -4.00 0.55
CA ALA A 215 16.50 -5.20 1.07
C ALA A 215 15.96 -4.89 2.47
N MET A 216 14.64 -4.92 2.62
CA MET A 216 14.00 -4.67 3.91
C MET A 216 14.49 -5.65 4.98
N SER A 217 14.89 -6.87 4.61
CA SER A 217 15.42 -7.88 5.52
C SER A 217 16.80 -7.57 6.13
N ASP A 218 17.46 -6.48 5.72
CA ASP A 218 18.78 -6.10 6.25
C ASP A 218 18.77 -6.01 7.78
N THR A 219 19.84 -6.51 8.39
CA THR A 219 19.92 -6.66 9.85
C THR A 219 20.20 -5.33 10.54
N GLY A 220 19.64 -5.15 11.74
CA GLY A 220 19.84 -3.94 12.54
C GLY A 220 18.71 -2.92 12.42
N ALA A 221 18.96 -1.72 12.96
CA ALA A 221 18.00 -0.63 12.98
C ALA A 221 18.08 0.21 11.70
N HIS A 222 16.92 0.55 11.13
CA HIS A 222 16.82 1.35 9.91
C HIS A 222 15.68 2.36 10.03
N ALA A 223 15.76 3.47 9.28
CA ALA A 223 14.77 4.55 9.35
C ALA A 223 13.35 4.11 8.94
N ALA A 224 13.22 3.03 8.16
CA ALA A 224 11.94 2.46 7.76
C ALA A 224 11.21 1.68 8.88
N ILE A 225 11.94 1.22 9.91
CA ILE A 225 11.43 0.27 10.90
C ILE A 225 10.97 0.99 12.16
N GLY A 226 9.70 0.78 12.52
CA GLY A 226 9.09 1.27 13.76
C GLY A 226 7.57 1.32 13.62
N PRO A 227 6.84 1.74 14.68
CA PRO A 227 5.43 2.10 14.62
C PRO A 227 5.04 2.87 13.35
N LEU A 228 5.78 3.95 13.11
CA LEU A 228 5.84 4.67 11.85
C LEU A 228 7.31 4.74 11.42
N PRO A 229 7.60 4.77 10.11
CA PRO A 229 8.95 5.06 9.66
C PRO A 229 9.34 6.49 10.02
N ARG A 230 10.64 6.76 10.12
CA ARG A 230 11.20 8.02 10.62
C ARG A 230 10.64 9.23 9.91
N TRP A 231 10.54 9.20 8.57
CA TRP A 231 10.00 10.30 7.77
C TRP A 231 8.54 10.63 8.10
N SER A 232 7.72 9.61 8.39
CA SER A 232 6.34 9.82 8.82
C SER A 232 6.28 10.31 10.27
N SER A 233 7.11 9.76 11.16
CA SER A 233 7.14 10.22 12.56
C SER A 233 7.60 11.67 12.71
N VAL A 234 8.56 12.12 11.89
CA VAL A 234 9.00 13.52 11.90
C VAL A 234 7.88 14.43 11.44
N TYR A 235 7.15 14.09 10.38
CA TYR A 235 5.98 14.86 9.95
C TYR A 235 4.88 14.93 11.02
N ILE A 236 4.58 13.81 11.69
CA ILE A 236 3.59 13.78 12.78
C ILE A 236 4.00 14.66 13.95
N VAL A 237 5.29 14.69 14.30
CA VAL A 237 5.81 15.52 15.39
C VAL A 237 5.88 17.00 15.01
N ASP A 238 6.32 17.30 13.79
CA ASP A 238 6.50 18.65 13.25
C ASP A 238 6.07 18.71 11.77
N PRO A 239 4.87 19.21 11.45
CA PRO A 239 4.30 19.17 10.10
C PRO A 239 4.89 20.24 9.16
N ASP A 240 6.19 20.49 9.23
CA ASP A 240 6.96 21.31 8.28
C ASP A 240 6.82 20.73 6.86
N VAL A 241 6.72 21.61 5.86
CA VAL A 241 6.54 21.21 4.44
C VAL A 241 7.68 20.32 3.93
N ARG A 242 8.90 20.48 4.45
CA ARG A 242 10.06 19.64 4.10
C ARG A 242 9.92 18.24 4.68
N ALA A 243 9.39 18.11 5.90
CA ALA A 243 9.08 16.82 6.50
C ALA A 243 7.92 16.12 5.76
N TYR A 244 6.92 16.89 5.32
CA TYR A 244 5.84 16.40 4.47
C TYR A 244 6.37 15.82 3.15
N HIS A 245 7.22 16.57 2.43
CA HIS A 245 7.85 16.08 1.21
C HIS A 245 8.74 14.87 1.44
N TRP A 246 9.47 14.81 2.56
CA TRP A 246 10.30 13.67 2.89
C TRP A 246 9.49 12.39 3.12
N MET A 247 8.34 12.51 3.79
CA MET A 247 7.38 11.42 3.96
C MET A 247 6.82 10.95 2.62
N LEU A 248 6.40 11.88 1.76
CA LEU A 248 5.84 11.52 0.45
C LEU A 248 6.90 10.85 -0.44
N ALA A 249 8.10 11.43 -0.56
CA ALA A 249 9.18 10.86 -1.36
C ALA A 249 9.52 9.41 -0.97
N ASN A 250 9.53 9.10 0.33
CA ASN A 250 9.78 7.74 0.79
C ASN A 250 8.56 6.82 0.69
N THR A 251 7.35 7.38 0.63
CA THR A 251 6.13 6.61 0.32
C THR A 251 6.08 6.27 -1.17
N ASP A 252 6.43 7.21 -2.06
CA ASP A 252 6.53 6.98 -3.51
C ASP A 252 7.52 5.83 -3.82
N ALA A 253 8.62 5.77 -3.08
CA ALA A 253 9.65 4.75 -3.19
C ALA A 253 9.16 3.32 -2.89
N LEU A 254 8.04 3.16 -2.16
CA LEU A 254 7.46 1.83 -1.89
C LEU A 254 7.02 1.13 -3.18
N GLY A 255 6.65 1.90 -4.21
CA GLY A 255 6.27 1.41 -5.53
C GLY A 255 7.33 0.52 -6.21
N THR A 256 8.62 0.66 -5.84
CA THR A 256 9.72 -0.13 -6.43
C THR A 256 9.82 -1.57 -5.91
N PHE A 257 9.18 -1.87 -4.77
CA PHE A 257 9.21 -3.21 -4.17
C PHE A 257 8.19 -4.15 -4.84
N PRO A 258 8.48 -5.46 -4.93
CA PRO A 258 7.63 -6.43 -5.64
C PRO A 258 6.43 -6.88 -4.79
N VAL A 259 5.57 -5.95 -4.41
CA VAL A 259 4.41 -6.16 -3.51
C VAL A 259 3.06 -5.93 -4.18
N HIS A 260 3.05 -5.39 -5.39
CA HIS A 260 1.84 -4.87 -6.04
C HIS A 260 1.18 -5.94 -6.93
N TYR A 261 0.52 -6.92 -6.31
CA TYR A 261 -0.24 -7.96 -7.02
C TYR A 261 -1.69 -7.52 -7.22
N ARG A 262 -2.04 -7.12 -8.44
CA ARG A 262 -3.41 -6.72 -8.81
C ARG A 262 -4.13 -7.88 -9.49
N ASP A 263 -5.33 -8.20 -9.00
CA ASP A 263 -6.26 -9.07 -9.73
C ASP A 263 -6.92 -8.27 -10.85
N HIS A 264 -6.65 -8.65 -12.11
CA HIS A 264 -7.22 -7.98 -13.28
C HIS A 264 -8.74 -8.13 -13.37
N ALA A 265 -9.32 -9.19 -12.82
CA ALA A 265 -10.75 -9.43 -12.84
C ALA A 265 -11.51 -8.39 -12.01
N THR A 266 -10.95 -7.99 -10.87
CA THR A 266 -11.57 -7.02 -9.95
C THR A 266 -11.05 -5.61 -10.15
N GLY A 267 -9.78 -5.47 -10.54
CA GLY A 267 -9.06 -4.21 -10.58
C GLY A 267 -8.43 -3.81 -9.25
N TRP A 268 -8.39 -4.69 -8.25
CA TRP A 268 -7.91 -4.40 -6.89
C TRP A 268 -6.67 -5.24 -6.54
N PRO A 269 -5.96 -4.92 -5.44
CA PRO A 269 -5.00 -5.86 -4.85
C PRO A 269 -5.61 -7.26 -4.69
N LEU A 270 -4.76 -8.28 -4.77
CA LEU A 270 -5.19 -9.67 -4.74
C LEU A 270 -5.81 -10.02 -3.38
N SER A 271 -7.04 -10.51 -3.40
CA SER A 271 -7.80 -10.94 -2.22
C SER A 271 -7.54 -12.42 -1.92
N ILE A 272 -7.26 -12.75 -0.67
CA ILE A 272 -7.12 -14.15 -0.23
C ILE A 272 -8.48 -14.81 0.00
N GLN A 273 -9.57 -14.06 0.10
CA GLN A 273 -10.92 -14.65 0.08
C GLN A 273 -11.32 -15.13 -1.31
N ARG A 274 -10.88 -14.42 -2.36
CA ARG A 274 -11.09 -14.81 -3.76
C ARG A 274 -10.06 -15.85 -4.23
N HIS A 275 -8.83 -15.75 -3.74
CA HIS A 275 -7.72 -16.64 -4.09
C HIS A 275 -7.14 -17.34 -2.85
N PRO A 276 -7.92 -18.22 -2.18
CA PRO A 276 -7.51 -18.83 -0.91
C PRO A 276 -6.24 -19.66 -0.99
N TYR A 277 -5.84 -20.14 -2.17
CA TYR A 277 -4.68 -21.00 -2.37
C TYR A 277 -3.43 -20.25 -2.84
N VAL A 278 -3.50 -18.92 -3.00
CA VAL A 278 -2.33 -18.11 -3.37
C VAL A 278 -1.27 -18.18 -2.27
N THR A 279 0.02 -18.28 -2.61
CA THR A 279 1.09 -18.23 -1.61
C THR A 279 2.42 -17.86 -2.25
N LEU A 280 3.27 -17.17 -1.50
CA LEU A 280 4.68 -16.95 -1.88
C LEU A 280 5.61 -17.87 -1.08
N ASP A 281 5.40 -17.99 0.23
CA ASP A 281 6.24 -18.77 1.13
C ASP A 281 6.18 -20.28 0.79
N ASP A 282 5.03 -20.81 0.37
CA ASP A 282 4.85 -22.24 0.03
C ASP A 282 4.68 -22.49 -1.48
N TRP A 283 5.07 -21.52 -2.30
CA TRP A 283 4.86 -21.55 -3.74
C TRP A 283 5.44 -22.81 -4.41
N SER A 284 6.59 -23.31 -3.93
CA SER A 284 7.24 -24.52 -4.48
C SER A 284 6.38 -25.76 -4.33
N TRP A 285 5.69 -25.89 -3.18
CA TRP A 285 4.75 -26.96 -2.94
C TRP A 285 3.47 -26.72 -3.76
N ALA A 286 2.93 -25.50 -3.75
CA ALA A 286 1.73 -25.14 -4.50
C ALA A 286 1.89 -25.42 -6.01
N ASN A 287 3.06 -25.11 -6.57
CA ASN A 287 3.42 -25.41 -7.95
C ASN A 287 3.37 -26.92 -8.23
N LYS A 288 3.90 -27.76 -7.33
CA LYS A 288 3.81 -29.23 -7.49
C LYS A 288 2.37 -29.73 -7.36
N ALA A 289 1.62 -29.20 -6.39
CA ALA A 289 0.23 -29.56 -6.19
C ALA A 289 -0.64 -29.19 -7.41
N SER A 290 -0.33 -28.08 -8.08
CA SER A 290 -1.04 -27.62 -9.28
C SER A 290 -0.97 -28.58 -10.48
N LEU A 291 0.02 -29.49 -10.49
CA LEU A 291 0.18 -30.51 -11.53
C LEU A 291 -0.76 -31.70 -11.34
N SER A 292 -1.38 -31.83 -10.16
CA SER A 292 -2.38 -32.87 -9.88
C SER A 292 -3.70 -32.57 -10.58
N SER A 293 -4.34 -33.62 -11.12
CA SER A 293 -5.72 -33.54 -11.65
C SER A 293 -6.80 -33.57 -10.56
N SER A 294 -6.42 -33.66 -9.28
CA SER A 294 -7.37 -33.63 -8.16
C SER A 294 -8.08 -32.27 -8.04
N ALA A 295 -9.23 -32.25 -7.37
CA ALA A 295 -9.96 -31.02 -7.09
C ALA A 295 -9.11 -29.97 -6.36
N THR A 296 -8.28 -30.41 -5.39
CA THR A 296 -7.34 -29.54 -4.69
C THR A 296 -6.24 -29.03 -5.62
N GLY A 297 -5.69 -29.88 -6.49
CA GLY A 297 -4.69 -29.48 -7.49
C GLY A 297 -5.21 -28.39 -8.43
N GLN A 298 -6.48 -28.47 -8.85
CA GLN A 298 -7.09 -27.42 -9.69
C GLN A 298 -7.23 -26.07 -8.97
N LYS A 299 -7.47 -26.07 -7.65
CA LYS A 299 -7.52 -24.83 -6.86
C LYS A 299 -6.14 -24.18 -6.76
N TYR A 300 -5.09 -24.97 -6.46
CA TYR A 300 -3.72 -24.45 -6.49
C TYR A 300 -3.33 -23.96 -7.88
N LYS A 301 -3.74 -24.63 -8.95
CA LYS A 301 -3.50 -24.18 -10.32
C LYS A 301 -4.17 -22.84 -10.63
N ALA A 302 -5.38 -22.61 -10.12
CA ALA A 302 -6.11 -21.36 -10.33
C ALA A 302 -5.45 -20.16 -9.64
N ASP A 303 -4.83 -20.37 -8.47
CA ASP A 303 -4.21 -19.32 -7.66
C ASP A 303 -2.67 -19.30 -7.77
N LEU A 304 -2.08 -20.13 -8.64
CA LEU A 304 -0.63 -20.20 -8.80
C LEU A 304 -0.10 -18.95 -9.51
N LEU A 305 0.68 -18.15 -8.79
CA LEU A 305 1.37 -17.00 -9.38
C LEU A 305 2.50 -17.47 -10.32
N PRO A 306 2.67 -16.84 -11.48
CA PRO A 306 3.78 -17.16 -12.38
C PRO A 306 5.10 -16.75 -11.72
N ASN A 307 6.09 -17.64 -11.76
CA ASN A 307 7.45 -17.36 -11.28
C ASN A 307 8.24 -16.55 -12.30
N CYS A 308 9.31 -15.89 -11.85
CA CYS A 308 10.22 -15.21 -12.75
C CYS A 308 11.00 -16.20 -13.63
N VAL A 309 11.43 -15.73 -14.80
CA VAL A 309 12.26 -16.50 -15.75
C VAL A 309 13.57 -15.77 -16.02
N ASN A 310 14.64 -16.52 -16.28
CA ASN A 310 15.92 -15.92 -16.64
C ASN A 310 15.85 -15.30 -18.04
N ASN A 311 16.30 -14.06 -18.16
CA ASN A 311 16.37 -13.25 -19.38
C ASN A 311 17.56 -12.25 -19.27
N PRO A 312 17.76 -11.33 -20.23
CA PRO A 312 18.88 -10.39 -20.17
C PRO A 312 18.89 -9.45 -18.95
N VAL A 313 17.73 -9.18 -18.34
CA VAL A 313 17.58 -8.31 -17.15
C VAL A 313 17.65 -9.13 -15.87
N VAL A 314 16.88 -10.21 -15.81
CA VAL A 314 16.76 -11.09 -14.65
C VAL A 314 17.59 -12.35 -14.86
N THR A 315 18.67 -12.52 -14.10
CA THR A 315 19.66 -13.60 -14.35
C THR A 315 19.72 -14.66 -13.25
N ARG A 316 18.95 -14.51 -12.17
CA ARG A 316 19.03 -15.35 -10.97
C ARG A 316 17.67 -15.91 -10.50
N CYS A 317 16.73 -16.11 -11.41
CA CYS A 317 15.49 -16.82 -11.10
C CYS A 317 15.76 -18.28 -10.75
N LYS A 318 15.09 -18.76 -9.71
CA LYS A 318 15.18 -20.15 -9.22
C LYS A 318 13.85 -20.85 -9.47
N SER A 319 13.90 -22.04 -10.06
CA SER A 319 12.69 -22.85 -10.29
C SER A 319 12.12 -23.48 -9.02
N GLY A 320 12.91 -23.56 -7.94
CA GLY A 320 12.54 -24.22 -6.69
C GLY A 320 11.89 -23.33 -5.62
N SER A 321 11.79 -22.02 -5.85
CA SER A 321 11.17 -21.04 -4.94
C SER A 321 10.52 -19.93 -5.74
N TYR A 322 9.52 -19.27 -5.17
CA TYR A 322 8.97 -18.07 -5.79
C TYR A 322 10.02 -16.96 -5.88
N GLY A 323 9.95 -16.17 -6.95
CA GLY A 323 10.77 -14.99 -7.14
C GLY A 323 10.22 -14.09 -8.24
N THR A 324 10.65 -12.83 -8.19
CA THR A 324 10.26 -11.81 -9.19
C THR A 324 11.45 -11.31 -10.02
N GLY A 325 12.67 -11.66 -9.60
CA GLY A 325 13.90 -11.11 -10.18
C GLY A 325 14.17 -9.65 -9.80
N ASN A 326 13.29 -9.01 -9.03
CA ASN A 326 13.46 -7.64 -8.56
C ASN A 326 14.66 -7.55 -7.61
N PRO A 327 15.59 -6.58 -7.79
CA PRO A 327 16.72 -6.38 -6.90
C PRO A 327 16.36 -5.81 -5.53
N TYR A 328 15.12 -5.32 -5.34
CA TYR A 328 14.58 -4.84 -4.08
C TYR A 328 13.79 -5.94 -3.38
N GLY A 329 14.02 -6.09 -2.07
CA GLY A 329 13.44 -7.16 -1.28
C GLY A 329 12.46 -6.62 -0.23
N TRP A 330 11.21 -7.06 -0.27
CA TRP A 330 10.26 -6.85 0.82
C TRP A 330 10.48 -7.87 1.95
N SER A 331 10.14 -7.49 3.18
CA SER A 331 10.18 -8.39 4.34
C SER A 331 9.03 -8.08 5.29
N ASN A 332 8.20 -9.08 5.58
CA ASN A 332 7.11 -8.96 6.56
C ASN A 332 7.59 -8.48 7.95
N ALA A 333 8.83 -8.80 8.31
CA ALA A 333 9.45 -8.48 9.59
C ALA A 333 10.12 -7.09 9.63
N HIS A 334 10.22 -6.39 8.51
CA HIS A 334 10.91 -5.10 8.42
C HIS A 334 10.18 -4.09 7.52
N GLN A 335 8.93 -4.38 7.13
CA GLN A 335 8.14 -3.48 6.32
C GLN A 335 7.80 -2.19 7.09
N PRO A 336 7.86 -1.02 6.42
CA PRO A 336 7.37 0.24 6.99
C PRO A 336 5.84 0.25 7.05
N ALA A 337 5.27 1.18 7.82
CA ALA A 337 3.84 1.50 7.77
C ALA A 337 3.52 2.14 6.42
N ALA A 338 3.08 1.34 5.46
CA ALA A 338 3.04 1.72 4.05
C ALA A 338 1.79 2.52 3.72
N GLY A 339 1.95 3.72 3.17
CA GLY A 339 0.84 4.56 2.73
C GLY A 339 -0.05 5.14 3.84
N TYR A 340 -0.01 4.65 5.08
CA TYR A 340 -0.96 5.02 6.14
C TYR A 340 -1.06 6.52 6.42
N VAL A 341 0.04 7.15 6.88
CA VAL A 341 0.04 8.59 7.17
C VAL A 341 -0.05 9.41 5.88
N ALA A 342 0.65 8.99 4.83
CA ALA A 342 0.63 9.67 3.53
C ALA A 342 -0.78 9.75 2.95
N TYR A 343 -1.58 8.68 3.04
CA TYR A 343 -2.98 8.69 2.63
C TYR A 343 -3.82 9.59 3.54
N MET A 344 -3.69 9.44 4.86
CA MET A 344 -4.45 10.19 5.86
C MET A 344 -4.40 11.71 5.63
N VAL A 345 -3.23 12.22 5.22
CA VAL A 345 -2.96 13.67 5.14
C VAL A 345 -3.12 14.25 3.74
N THR A 346 -3.29 13.39 2.72
CA THR A 346 -3.43 13.81 1.32
C THR A 346 -4.76 13.45 0.67
N GLY A 347 -5.43 12.40 1.17
CA GLY A 347 -6.58 11.78 0.51
C GLY A 347 -6.26 11.30 -0.91
N SER A 348 -5.01 10.93 -1.19
CA SER A 348 -4.56 10.46 -2.50
C SER A 348 -5.00 9.03 -2.78
N TYR A 349 -5.53 8.77 -3.98
CA TYR A 349 -5.83 7.42 -4.46
C TYR A 349 -4.56 6.53 -4.49
N TYR A 350 -3.42 7.07 -4.94
CA TYR A 350 -2.17 6.31 -5.01
C TYR A 350 -1.75 5.80 -3.63
N TYR A 351 -1.68 6.68 -2.62
CA TYR A 351 -1.26 6.28 -1.27
C TYR A 351 -2.28 5.40 -0.55
N MET A 352 -3.57 5.53 -0.86
CA MET A 352 -4.59 4.58 -0.42
C MET A 352 -4.30 3.19 -0.98
N GLU A 353 -4.00 3.09 -2.27
CA GLU A 353 -3.67 1.81 -2.88
C GLU A 353 -2.34 1.23 -2.36
N GLU A 354 -1.32 2.04 -2.09
CA GLU A 354 -0.07 1.56 -1.46
C GLU A 354 -0.37 0.85 -0.14
N MET A 355 -1.21 1.46 0.71
CA MET A 355 -1.64 0.85 1.97
C MET A 355 -2.39 -0.47 1.73
N ALA A 356 -3.32 -0.52 0.78
CA ALA A 356 -4.05 -1.74 0.44
C ALA A 356 -3.15 -2.85 -0.13
N TYR A 357 -2.14 -2.50 -0.95
CA TYR A 357 -1.18 -3.45 -1.50
C TYR A 357 -0.28 -4.06 -0.43
N TYR A 358 0.20 -3.28 0.52
CA TYR A 358 1.05 -3.80 1.60
C TYR A 358 0.26 -4.67 2.60
N ALA A 359 -1.02 -4.35 2.83
CA ALA A 359 -1.92 -5.23 3.59
C ALA A 359 -2.16 -6.56 2.85
N SER A 360 -2.53 -6.51 1.57
CA SER A 360 -2.70 -7.69 0.71
C SER A 360 -1.42 -8.54 0.62
N MET A 361 -0.24 -7.91 0.48
CA MET A 361 1.06 -8.59 0.50
C MET A 361 1.32 -9.30 1.84
N SER A 362 0.92 -8.68 2.95
CA SER A 362 1.05 -9.24 4.30
C SER A 362 0.18 -10.48 4.50
N GLU A 363 -0.92 -10.61 3.78
CA GLU A 363 -1.79 -11.79 3.76
C GLU A 363 -1.28 -12.87 2.79
N LEU A 364 -1.12 -12.53 1.51
CA LEU A 364 -0.86 -13.50 0.44
C LEU A 364 0.53 -14.14 0.52
N SER A 365 1.51 -13.47 1.15
CA SER A 365 2.87 -14.00 1.21
C SER A 365 3.00 -15.25 2.07
N ALA A 366 2.16 -15.39 3.10
CA ALA A 366 2.20 -16.52 4.03
C ALA A 366 1.91 -17.87 3.35
N ASN A 367 2.29 -18.95 4.02
CA ASN A 367 1.74 -20.29 3.73
C ASN A 367 0.21 -20.26 3.92
N GLU A 368 -0.52 -20.70 2.90
CA GLU A 368 -1.97 -20.66 2.86
C GLU A 368 -2.63 -21.57 3.88
N THR A 369 -2.06 -22.74 4.13
CA THR A 369 -2.60 -23.67 5.13
C THR A 369 -2.47 -23.07 6.53
N TYR A 370 -1.32 -22.47 6.86
CA TYR A 370 -1.10 -21.88 8.18
C TYR A 370 -1.90 -20.61 8.42
N ARG A 371 -2.17 -19.79 7.40
CA ARG A 371 -3.06 -18.62 7.57
C ARG A 371 -4.56 -18.97 7.53
N GLY A 372 -4.92 -20.26 7.51
CA GLY A 372 -6.32 -20.68 7.42
C GLY A 372 -6.97 -20.34 6.07
N PHE A 373 -6.20 -20.40 4.99
CA PHE A 373 -6.59 -20.04 3.62
C PHE A 373 -7.08 -18.60 3.50
N SER A 374 -8.40 -18.40 3.55
CA SER A 374 -9.10 -17.12 3.43
C SER A 374 -9.33 -16.41 4.77
N GLN A 375 -8.80 -16.95 5.88
CA GLN A 375 -8.99 -16.38 7.22
C GLN A 375 -7.91 -15.37 7.63
N GLY A 376 -6.78 -15.33 6.93
CA GLY A 376 -5.69 -14.39 7.19
C GLY A 376 -5.03 -14.54 8.57
N LEU A 377 -4.98 -15.74 9.15
CA LEU A 377 -4.44 -15.96 10.51
C LEU A 377 -2.93 -15.63 10.60
N ILE A 378 -2.57 -14.78 11.58
CA ILE A 378 -1.18 -14.31 11.74
C ILE A 378 -0.31 -15.25 12.58
N ASP A 379 -0.78 -15.69 13.75
CA ASP A 379 0.06 -16.45 14.70
C ASP A 379 0.64 -17.75 14.11
N PRO A 380 -0.18 -18.67 13.56
CA PRO A 380 0.32 -19.89 12.93
C PRO A 380 1.15 -19.63 11.66
N ALA A 381 0.84 -18.56 10.90
CA ALA A 381 1.48 -18.29 9.62
C ALA A 381 2.87 -17.65 9.74
N ARG A 382 3.16 -16.97 10.86
CA ARG A 382 4.39 -16.17 11.02
C ARG A 382 5.21 -16.67 12.20
N SER A 383 6.44 -17.08 11.93
CA SER A 383 7.36 -17.58 12.97
C SER A 383 8.03 -16.47 13.78
N GLN A 384 8.35 -15.30 13.18
CA GLN A 384 8.99 -14.18 13.87
C GLN A 384 7.96 -13.27 14.55
N VAL A 385 8.17 -12.91 15.81
CA VAL A 385 7.25 -12.07 16.61
C VAL A 385 7.10 -10.68 16.03
N ARG A 386 8.20 -10.05 15.62
CA ARG A 386 8.13 -8.78 14.91
C ARG A 386 7.43 -8.90 13.56
N GLY A 387 7.55 -10.05 12.89
CA GLY A 387 6.78 -10.37 11.69
C GLY A 387 5.28 -10.40 11.96
N LYS A 388 4.85 -10.98 13.08
CA LYS A 388 3.45 -10.94 13.54
C LYS A 388 3.00 -9.50 13.82
N ALA A 389 3.86 -8.72 14.48
CA ALA A 389 3.58 -7.33 14.84
C ALA A 389 3.31 -6.44 13.61
N TRP A 390 4.22 -6.44 12.64
CA TRP A 390 4.09 -5.58 11.46
C TRP A 390 3.02 -6.05 10.48
N VAL A 391 2.79 -7.35 10.34
CA VAL A 391 1.64 -7.86 9.59
C VAL A 391 0.33 -7.39 10.23
N LEU A 392 0.20 -7.50 11.55
CA LEU A 392 -0.98 -6.99 12.26
C LEU A 392 -1.16 -5.48 12.05
N ARG A 393 -0.08 -4.69 12.14
CA ARG A 393 -0.12 -3.24 11.91
C ARG A 393 -0.66 -2.92 10.50
N GLU A 394 -0.08 -3.48 9.44
CA GLU A 394 -0.52 -3.17 8.07
C GLU A 394 -2.00 -3.53 7.85
N MET A 395 -2.45 -4.68 8.36
CA MET A 395 -3.85 -5.10 8.23
C MET A 395 -4.79 -4.20 9.03
N VAL A 396 -4.41 -3.80 10.25
CA VAL A 396 -5.19 -2.88 11.10
C VAL A 396 -5.28 -1.50 10.47
N ASP A 397 -4.17 -0.97 9.96
CA ASP A 397 -4.11 0.34 9.31
C ASP A 397 -5.04 0.38 8.08
N ALA A 398 -5.00 -0.66 7.24
CA ALA A 398 -5.90 -0.82 6.10
C ALA A 398 -7.37 -0.98 6.53
N ALA A 399 -7.66 -1.89 7.47
CA ALA A 399 -9.01 -2.15 7.95
C ALA A 399 -9.67 -0.91 8.59
N TRP A 400 -8.87 -0.03 9.21
CA TRP A 400 -9.38 1.19 9.82
C TRP A 400 -9.51 2.35 8.84
N LEU A 401 -8.44 2.66 8.08
CA LEU A 401 -8.34 3.91 7.31
C LEU A 401 -8.88 3.82 5.88
N LEU A 402 -8.96 2.63 5.26
CA LEU A 402 -9.54 2.52 3.92
C LEU A 402 -10.97 3.08 3.90
N PRO A 403 -11.45 3.67 2.80
CA PRO A 403 -12.82 4.15 2.72
C PRO A 403 -13.84 3.04 2.98
N ASP A 404 -14.96 3.37 3.65
CA ASP A 404 -15.94 2.36 4.10
C ASP A 404 -16.49 1.49 2.97
N GLY A 405 -16.66 2.05 1.77
CA GLY A 405 -17.13 1.32 0.59
C GLY A 405 -16.02 0.59 -0.20
N TYR A 406 -14.76 0.68 0.21
CA TYR A 406 -13.65 0.08 -0.53
C TYR A 406 -13.78 -1.46 -0.52
N PRO A 407 -13.69 -2.14 -1.69
CA PRO A 407 -14.02 -3.56 -1.80
C PRO A 407 -13.24 -4.52 -0.88
N LEU A 408 -12.01 -4.19 -0.49
CA LEU A 408 -11.20 -5.06 0.38
C LEU A 408 -11.25 -4.69 1.88
N LYS A 409 -11.89 -3.57 2.27
CA LYS A 409 -11.92 -3.15 3.69
C LYS A 409 -12.57 -4.21 4.59
N ALA A 410 -13.64 -4.84 4.10
CA ALA A 410 -14.35 -5.89 4.83
C ALA A 410 -13.48 -7.14 5.03
N GLU A 411 -12.66 -7.51 4.05
CA GLU A 411 -11.71 -8.62 4.13
C GLU A 411 -10.64 -8.33 5.19
N PHE A 412 -9.94 -7.20 5.08
CA PHE A 412 -8.92 -6.81 6.07
C PHE A 412 -9.49 -6.74 7.49
N THR A 413 -10.71 -6.22 7.64
CA THR A 413 -11.39 -6.19 8.95
C THR A 413 -11.67 -7.59 9.49
N ALA A 414 -12.15 -8.51 8.64
CA ALA A 414 -12.41 -9.88 9.04
C ALA A 414 -11.11 -10.58 9.47
N ASP A 415 -10.03 -10.41 8.73
CA ASP A 415 -8.77 -11.11 8.97
C ASP A 415 -8.04 -10.59 10.21
N VAL A 416 -8.15 -9.29 10.51
CA VAL A 416 -7.73 -8.72 11.80
C VAL A 416 -8.52 -9.36 12.95
N ASN A 417 -9.85 -9.45 12.83
CA ASN A 417 -10.70 -10.04 13.86
C ASN A 417 -10.41 -11.54 14.06
N HIS A 418 -10.25 -12.31 12.99
CA HIS A 418 -9.86 -13.72 13.04
C HIS A 418 -8.51 -13.90 13.74
N SER A 419 -7.53 -13.05 13.42
CA SER A 419 -6.20 -13.09 14.02
C SER A 419 -6.21 -12.73 15.50
N ILE A 420 -6.95 -11.68 15.92
CA ILE A 420 -7.10 -11.32 17.33
C ILE A 420 -7.81 -12.41 18.12
N ALA A 421 -8.86 -13.01 17.55
CA ALA A 421 -9.55 -14.15 18.17
C ALA A 421 -8.60 -15.35 18.33
N ASN A 422 -7.78 -15.64 17.32
CA ASN A 422 -6.78 -16.69 17.37
C ASN A 422 -5.69 -16.41 18.43
N PHE A 423 -5.21 -15.18 18.55
CA PHE A 423 -4.28 -14.79 19.61
C PHE A 423 -4.87 -14.98 21.01
N ASN A 424 -6.11 -14.53 21.24
CA ASN A 424 -6.76 -14.71 22.54
C ASN A 424 -6.98 -16.19 22.88
N ALA A 425 -7.50 -16.98 21.94
CA ALA A 425 -7.69 -18.42 22.15
C ALA A 425 -6.37 -19.16 22.42
N THR A 426 -5.27 -18.74 21.79
CA THR A 426 -3.96 -19.38 21.95
C THR A 426 -3.27 -18.98 23.25
N TYR A 427 -3.45 -17.73 23.70
CA TYR A 427 -2.67 -17.13 24.78
C TYR A 427 -3.50 -16.58 25.94
N THR A 428 -4.42 -15.65 25.68
CA THR A 428 -5.15 -14.93 26.73
C THR A 428 -6.09 -15.85 27.50
N ASP A 429 -6.87 -16.66 26.78
CA ASP A 429 -7.93 -17.51 27.34
C ASP A 429 -7.43 -18.93 27.66
N ASN A 430 -6.17 -19.22 27.32
CA ASN A 430 -5.55 -20.52 27.50
C ASN A 430 -4.84 -20.59 28.87
N PRO A 431 -5.33 -21.41 29.83
CA PRO A 431 -4.70 -21.54 31.15
C PRO A 431 -3.28 -22.14 31.10
N ASP A 432 -2.93 -22.85 30.02
CA ASP A 432 -1.61 -23.46 29.80
C ASP A 432 -0.63 -22.55 29.02
N ALA A 433 -1.08 -21.33 28.68
CA ALA A 433 -0.22 -20.31 28.10
C ALA A 433 0.87 -19.88 29.09
N ASN A 434 1.93 -19.28 28.57
CA ASN A 434 3.05 -18.85 29.41
C ASN A 434 2.56 -17.80 30.44
N PRO A 435 2.68 -18.06 31.76
CA PRO A 435 2.15 -17.15 32.77
C PRO A 435 2.88 -15.79 32.80
N LEU A 436 4.08 -15.71 32.23
CA LEU A 436 4.85 -14.48 32.12
C LEU A 436 4.36 -13.56 30.99
N GLY A 437 3.41 -13.97 30.15
CA GLY A 437 2.95 -13.17 29.01
C GLY A 437 3.89 -13.18 27.80
N MET A 438 4.77 -14.18 27.72
CA MET A 438 5.71 -14.36 26.61
C MET A 438 5.23 -15.45 25.64
N MET A 439 5.13 -15.11 24.36
CA MET A 439 4.72 -16.08 23.34
C MET A 439 5.74 -17.21 23.21
N LYS A 440 5.27 -18.46 23.05
CA LYS A 440 6.16 -19.63 22.87
C LYS A 440 6.78 -19.64 21.47
N SER A 441 6.01 -19.28 20.44
CA SER A 441 6.48 -19.26 19.04
C SER A 441 7.24 -17.97 18.75
N GLY A 442 8.48 -18.09 18.27
CA GLY A 442 9.24 -16.96 17.74
C GLY A 442 9.91 -16.04 18.77
N SER A 443 9.44 -16.04 20.03
CA SER A 443 10.02 -15.23 21.09
C SER A 443 11.05 -15.95 21.93
N LEU A 444 11.06 -17.29 21.95
CA LEU A 444 11.92 -18.08 22.84
C LEU A 444 12.87 -19.01 22.06
N TYR A 445 14.15 -19.02 22.44
CA TYR A 445 15.18 -19.87 21.86
C TYR A 445 16.11 -20.43 22.93
N SER A 446 16.87 -21.46 22.56
CA SER A 446 17.81 -22.16 23.44
C SER A 446 19.17 -21.50 23.39
N MET A 447 19.72 -21.13 24.54
CA MET A 447 21.09 -20.60 24.69
C MET A 447 21.84 -21.37 25.78
N ASN A 448 23.16 -21.50 25.61
CA ASN A 448 24.07 -22.07 26.62
C ASN A 448 23.62 -23.45 27.15
N GLY A 449 23.10 -24.31 26.27
CA GLY A 449 22.63 -25.65 26.64
C GLY A 449 21.26 -25.70 27.36
N GLY A 450 20.65 -24.56 27.66
CA GLY A 450 19.29 -24.48 28.18
C GLY A 450 18.23 -24.60 27.08
N THR A 451 17.02 -25.02 27.45
CA THR A 451 15.88 -25.14 26.52
C THR A 451 14.94 -23.95 26.68
N ARG A 452 14.72 -23.17 25.61
CA ARG A 452 13.82 -21.99 25.60
C ARG A 452 14.07 -21.02 26.76
N ASN A 453 15.34 -20.80 27.10
CA ASN A 453 15.80 -19.97 28.22
C ASN A 453 16.26 -18.56 27.79
N ALA A 454 16.09 -18.22 26.52
CA ALA A 454 16.38 -16.89 25.98
C ALA A 454 15.19 -16.37 25.18
N GLY A 455 15.06 -15.04 25.07
CA GLY A 455 14.07 -14.44 24.20
C GLY A 455 14.43 -13.08 23.66
N THR A 456 13.54 -12.50 22.84
CA THR A 456 13.73 -11.22 22.15
C THR A 456 12.74 -10.14 22.64
N PRO A 457 12.94 -9.54 23.84
CA PRO A 457 12.01 -8.55 24.41
C PRO A 457 11.69 -7.39 23.45
N TRP A 458 12.67 -6.93 22.67
CA TRP A 458 12.45 -5.86 21.69
C TRP A 458 11.43 -6.23 20.59
N GLN A 459 11.32 -7.49 20.17
CA GLN A 459 10.27 -7.91 19.23
C GLN A 459 8.91 -7.99 19.90
N HIS A 460 8.90 -8.47 21.15
CA HIS A 460 7.71 -8.53 21.99
C HIS A 460 7.11 -7.14 22.18
N ASN A 461 7.95 -6.13 22.43
CA ASN A 461 7.56 -4.73 22.51
C ASN A 461 6.89 -4.19 21.24
N PHE A 462 7.37 -4.57 20.05
CA PHE A 462 6.71 -4.20 18.80
C PHE A 462 5.32 -4.84 18.66
N LEU A 463 5.14 -6.08 19.12
CA LEU A 463 3.84 -6.74 19.11
C LEU A 463 2.88 -6.10 20.14
N ILE A 464 3.36 -5.83 21.36
CA ILE A 464 2.57 -5.10 22.38
C ILE A 464 2.09 -3.77 21.79
N TRP A 465 2.97 -3.03 21.12
CA TRP A 465 2.59 -1.78 20.45
C TRP A 465 1.54 -2.00 19.37
N SER A 466 1.73 -2.97 18.46
CA SER A 466 0.83 -3.19 17.31
C SER A 466 -0.56 -3.64 17.76
N VAL A 467 -0.64 -4.51 18.77
CA VAL A 467 -1.92 -4.92 19.38
C VAL A 467 -2.53 -3.76 20.18
N GLY A 468 -1.70 -2.93 20.82
CA GLY A 468 -2.13 -1.70 21.47
C GLY A 468 -2.77 -0.71 20.50
N HIS A 469 -2.15 -0.51 19.33
CA HIS A 469 -2.68 0.30 18.23
C HIS A 469 -4.03 -0.23 17.76
N ALA A 470 -4.15 -1.55 17.53
CA ALA A 470 -5.44 -2.17 17.21
C ALA A 470 -6.51 -1.90 18.29
N ALA A 471 -6.15 -1.98 19.58
CA ALA A 471 -7.07 -1.67 20.68
C ALA A 471 -7.47 -0.18 20.72
N GLU A 472 -6.54 0.72 20.42
CA GLU A 472 -6.80 2.17 20.34
C GLU A 472 -7.76 2.53 19.21
N LEU A 473 -7.66 1.81 18.08
CA LEU A 473 -8.53 1.94 16.91
C LEU A 473 -9.86 1.19 17.06
N GLY A 474 -10.08 0.46 18.16
CA GLY A 474 -11.36 -0.13 18.52
C GLY A 474 -11.59 -1.57 18.08
N PHE A 475 -10.55 -2.32 17.69
CA PHE A 475 -10.69 -3.74 17.36
C PHE A 475 -10.94 -4.57 18.62
N ALA A 476 -12.06 -5.30 18.65
CA ALA A 476 -12.50 -6.10 19.80
C ALA A 476 -11.51 -7.23 20.11
N GLY A 477 -11.26 -7.51 21.40
CA GLY A 477 -10.31 -8.54 21.83
C GLY A 477 -8.84 -8.09 21.84
N ALA A 478 -8.49 -6.97 21.20
CA ALA A 478 -7.10 -6.51 21.13
C ALA A 478 -6.58 -6.06 22.50
N ALA A 479 -7.41 -5.41 23.31
CA ALA A 479 -7.02 -4.93 24.63
C ALA A 479 -6.68 -6.09 25.57
N GLU A 480 -7.44 -7.18 25.50
CA GLU A 480 -7.27 -8.41 26.26
C GLU A 480 -5.93 -9.07 25.92
N PHE A 481 -5.63 -9.25 24.63
CA PHE A 481 -4.35 -9.80 24.20
C PHE A 481 -3.16 -8.90 24.55
N ARG A 482 -3.28 -7.58 24.35
CA ARG A 482 -2.26 -6.61 24.79
C ARG A 482 -1.98 -6.74 26.28
N ASN A 483 -3.01 -6.85 27.11
CA ASN A 483 -2.86 -6.98 28.56
C ASN A 483 -2.16 -8.29 28.95
N TRP A 484 -2.41 -9.38 28.22
CA TRP A 484 -1.67 -10.63 28.40
C TRP A 484 -0.18 -10.46 28.06
N LEU A 485 0.15 -9.85 26.92
CA LEU A 485 1.54 -9.61 26.49
C LEU A 485 2.29 -8.68 27.46
N ALA A 486 1.63 -7.63 27.94
CA ALA A 486 2.22 -6.57 28.76
C ALA A 486 2.71 -7.05 30.14
N LYS A 487 2.22 -8.21 30.64
CA LYS A 487 2.66 -8.79 31.91
C LYS A 487 4.18 -8.92 32.01
N PHE A 488 4.82 -9.33 30.91
CA PHE A 488 6.26 -9.52 30.87
C PHE A 488 7.01 -8.21 31.11
N GLU A 489 6.71 -7.18 30.32
CA GLU A 489 7.43 -5.90 30.35
C GLU A 489 7.15 -5.12 31.63
N ILE A 490 5.91 -5.17 32.13
CA ILE A 490 5.57 -4.56 33.42
C ILE A 490 6.33 -5.27 34.55
N GLY A 491 6.31 -6.61 34.58
CA GLY A 491 7.01 -7.39 35.61
C GLY A 491 8.52 -7.34 35.55
N LEU A 492 9.12 -6.87 34.45
CA LEU A 492 10.56 -6.55 34.41
C LEU A 492 10.89 -5.23 35.14
N MET A 493 9.92 -4.32 35.24
CA MET A 493 10.10 -2.96 35.79
C MET A 493 9.57 -2.81 37.22
N THR A 494 8.76 -3.76 37.69
CA THR A 494 8.15 -3.80 39.03
C THR A 494 8.49 -5.09 39.73
#